data_AF-A0A358MGY6-F1
#
_entry.id   AF-A0A358MGY6-F1
#
_cell.length_a   1.000
_cell.length_b   1.000
_cell.length_c   1.000
_cell.angle_alpha   90.00
_cell.angle_beta   90.00
_cell.angle_gamma   90.00
#
_symmetry.space_group_name_H-M   'P 1'
#
loop_
_entity.id
_entity.type
_entity.pdbx_description
1 polymer ?
#
loop_
_entity_poly.entity_id
_entity_poly.type
_entity_poly.pdbx_seq_one_letter_code
_entity_poly.pdbx_strand_id
1 'polypeptide(L)'
;MPARVFLVGFIMLAGCSAPDKTTHFIAGAAVAHYVQHQGGTPLQACAASLAVGVAKEVADGRFGGVVDRRDIWATGAGCVLTYRF
;
A
#
# COMPACT_ATOMS: atom_id res chain seq x y z
N MET A 1 17.28 17.59 -11.55
CA MET A 1 17.05 16.51 -12.53
C MET A 1 15.55 16.42 -12.77
N PRO A 2 15.05 16.52 -14.01
CA PRO A 2 13.63 16.76 -14.25
C PRO A 2 12.79 15.54 -13.84
N ALA A 3 11.80 15.79 -12.99
CA ALA A 3 10.92 14.79 -12.40
C ALA A 3 10.01 14.19 -13.47
N ARG A 4 10.24 12.91 -13.79
CA ARG A 4 9.28 12.10 -14.56
C ARG A 4 8.20 11.64 -13.58
N VAL A 5 7.07 12.34 -13.58
CA VAL A 5 5.83 11.91 -12.93
C VAL A 5 5.31 10.69 -13.69
N PHE A 6 5.54 9.48 -13.16
CA PHE A 6 4.92 8.28 -13.71
C PHE A 6 3.47 8.21 -13.22
N LEU A 7 2.55 8.67 -14.08
CA LEU A 7 1.11 8.58 -13.91
C LEU A 7 0.64 7.12 -14.11
N VAL A 8 0.86 6.25 -13.12
CA VAL A 8 0.35 4.86 -13.10
C VAL A 8 -0.61 4.68 -11.92
N GLY A 9 -1.53 5.63 -11.72
CA GLY A 9 -2.50 5.60 -10.62
C GLY A 9 -3.91 5.15 -11.02
N PHE A 10 -4.27 5.19 -12.31
CA PHE A 10 -5.68 5.17 -12.71
C PHE A 10 -6.30 3.77 -12.80
N ILE A 11 -5.51 2.70 -12.83
CA ILE A 11 -6.01 1.33 -13.09
C ILE A 11 -6.42 0.60 -11.78
N MET A 12 -5.97 1.05 -10.61
CA MET A 12 -6.28 0.38 -9.33
C MET A 12 -7.56 0.88 -8.65
N LEU A 13 -8.15 1.99 -9.14
CA LEU A 13 -9.32 2.63 -8.52
C LEU A 13 -10.64 1.89 -8.78
N ALA A 14 -10.70 0.95 -9.73
CA ALA A 14 -11.90 0.17 -10.01
C ALA A 14 -12.29 -0.77 -8.84
N GLY A 15 -11.39 -1.01 -7.88
CA GLY A 15 -11.64 -1.82 -6.67
C GLY A 15 -11.83 -1.02 -5.38
N CYS A 16 -11.69 0.32 -5.41
CA CYS A 16 -11.76 1.18 -4.21
C CYS A 16 -13.18 1.49 -3.70
N SER A 17 -14.23 0.90 -4.28
CA SER A 17 -15.62 1.14 -3.85
C SER A 17 -16.02 0.38 -2.57
N ALA A 18 -15.19 -0.55 -2.09
CA ALA A 18 -15.38 -1.20 -0.80
C ALA A 18 -14.67 -0.41 0.32
N PRO A 19 -15.37 -0.02 1.42
CA PRO A 19 -14.76 0.69 2.55
C PRO A 19 -13.51 0.00 3.12
N ASP A 20 -13.53 -1.34 3.13
CA ASP A 20 -12.42 -2.20 3.52
C ASP A 20 -11.14 -1.94 2.69
N LYS A 21 -11.26 -1.94 1.36
CA LYS A 21 -10.10 -1.74 0.46
C LYS A 21 -9.52 -0.34 0.53
N THR A 22 -10.34 0.66 0.89
CA THR A 22 -9.87 2.02 1.13
C THR A 22 -8.96 2.07 2.36
N THR A 23 -9.32 1.36 3.43
CA THR A 23 -8.51 1.25 4.65
C THR A 23 -7.17 0.58 4.37
N HIS A 24 -7.18 -0.49 3.57
CA HIS A 24 -5.96 -1.17 3.12
C HIS A 24 -5.03 -0.24 2.35
N PHE A 25 -5.56 0.55 1.42
CA PHE A 25 -4.79 1.54 0.66
C PHE A 25 -4.19 2.61 1.57
N ILE A 26 -4.97 3.18 2.48
CA ILE A 26 -4.50 4.21 3.43
C ILE A 26 -3.39 3.64 4.33
N ALA A 27 -3.55 2.42 4.84
CA ALA A 27 -2.52 1.76 5.64
C ALA A 27 -1.22 1.60 4.83
N GLY A 28 -1.33 1.21 3.56
CA GLY A 28 -0.22 1.14 2.64
C GLY A 28 0.52 2.46 2.44
N ALA A 29 -0.24 3.55 2.28
CA ALA A 29 0.31 4.90 2.11
C ALA A 29 1.00 5.40 3.40
N ALA A 30 0.43 5.11 4.57
CA ALA A 30 1.01 5.45 5.86
C ALA A 30 2.35 4.72 6.09
N VAL A 31 2.41 3.42 5.77
CA VAL A 31 3.66 2.62 5.82
C VAL A 31 4.70 3.19 4.87
N ALA A 32 4.31 3.49 3.62
CA ALA A 32 5.23 4.04 2.64
C ALA A 32 5.80 5.39 3.07
N HIS A 33 4.94 6.29 3.57
CA HIS A 33 5.35 7.58 4.12
C HIS A 33 6.31 7.41 5.30
N TYR A 34 6.02 6.50 6.24
CA TYR A 34 6.90 6.22 7.37
C TYR A 34 8.28 5.76 6.91
N VAL A 35 8.36 4.78 6.00
CA VAL A 35 9.65 4.27 5.50
C VAL A 35 10.45 5.36 4.78
N GLN A 36 9.79 6.19 3.98
CA GLN A 36 10.46 7.32 3.31
C GLN A 36 10.92 8.39 4.32
N HIS A 37 10.13 8.66 5.37
CA HIS A 37 10.52 9.56 6.45
C HIS A 37 11.75 9.08 7.21
N GLN A 38 11.95 7.76 7.31
CA GLN A 38 13.15 7.14 7.88
C GLN A 38 14.35 7.10 6.90
N GLY A 39 14.25 7.76 5.74
CA GLY A 39 15.31 7.79 4.72
C GLY A 39 15.31 6.59 3.77
N GLY A 40 14.27 5.75 3.79
CA GLY A 40 14.11 4.63 2.88
C GLY A 40 13.80 5.06 1.44
N THR A 41 14.23 4.24 0.48
CA THR A 41 13.93 4.43 -0.94
C THR A 41 12.46 4.15 -1.26
N PRO A 42 11.91 4.68 -2.36
CA PRO A 42 10.55 4.33 -2.81
C PRO A 42 10.32 2.82 -2.98
N LEU A 43 11.35 2.08 -3.42
CA LEU A 43 11.26 0.63 -3.54
C LEU A 43 11.14 -0.06 -2.17
N GLN A 44 11.92 0.38 -1.18
CA GLN A 44 11.81 -0.12 0.20
C GLN A 44 10.44 0.20 0.81
N ALA A 45 9.90 1.38 0.52
CA ALA A 45 8.56 1.78 0.94
C ALA A 45 7.48 0.86 0.36
N CYS A 46 7.53 0.58 -0.96
CA CYS A 46 6.60 -0.35 -1.60
C CYS A 46 6.74 -1.79 -1.11
N ALA A 47 7.97 -2.26 -0.92
CA ALA A 47 8.22 -3.59 -0.35
C ALA A 47 7.65 -3.69 1.07
N ALA A 48 7.80 -2.65 1.89
CA ALA A 48 7.23 -2.60 3.23
C ALA A 48 5.70 -2.59 3.22
N SER A 49 5.06 -1.79 2.36
CA SER A 49 3.59 -1.78 2.25
C SER A 49 3.04 -3.15 1.82
N LEU A 50 3.68 -3.82 0.86
CA LEU A 50 3.32 -5.19 0.49
C LEU A 50 3.52 -6.19 1.63
N ALA A 51 4.64 -6.10 2.35
CA ALA A 51 4.92 -6.97 3.49
C ALA A 51 3.90 -6.79 4.61
N VAL A 52 3.48 -5.56 4.89
CA VAL A 52 2.41 -5.27 5.86
C VAL A 52 1.08 -5.85 5.41
N GLY A 53 0.73 -5.74 4.13
CA GLY A 53 -0.47 -6.37 3.57
C GLY A 53 -0.46 -7.89 3.76
N VAL A 54 0.66 -8.56 3.44
CA VAL A 54 0.82 -10.01 3.68
C VAL A 54 0.71 -10.35 5.16
N ALA A 55 1.35 -9.57 6.03
CA ALA A 55 1.34 -9.82 7.47
C ALA A 55 -0.08 -9.73 8.07
N LYS A 56 -0.89 -8.77 7.62
CA LYS A 56 -2.31 -8.68 8.01
C LYS A 56 -3.07 -9.93 7.58
N GLU A 57 -2.95 -10.36 6.32
CA GLU A 57 -3.67 -11.55 5.84
C GLU A 57 -3.28 -12.83 6.60
N VAL A 58 -2.00 -12.97 6.97
CA VAL A 58 -1.55 -14.08 7.82
C VAL A 58 -2.16 -13.98 9.23
N ALA A 59 -2.25 -12.78 9.79
CA ALA A 59 -2.90 -12.55 11.07
C ALA A 59 -4.39 -12.89 11.01
N ASP A 60 -5.10 -12.45 9.97
CA ASP A 60 -6.51 -12.76 9.76
C ASP A 60 -6.75 -14.27 9.68
N GLY A 61 -5.94 -15.00 8.91
CA GLY A 61 -6.01 -16.45 8.84
C GLY A 61 -5.74 -17.17 10.16
N ARG A 62 -5.03 -16.53 11.10
CA ARG A 62 -4.69 -17.09 12.41
C ARG A 62 -5.68 -16.71 13.52
N PHE A 63 -6.26 -15.52 13.44
CA PHE A 63 -7.08 -14.92 14.51
C PHE A 63 -8.56 -14.79 14.16
N GLY A 64 -9.01 -15.40 13.05
CA GLY A 64 -10.43 -15.46 12.67
C GLY A 64 -10.91 -14.25 11.84
N GLY A 65 -9.99 -13.52 11.23
CA GLY A 65 -10.30 -12.50 10.22
C GLY A 65 -10.63 -13.10 8.85
N VAL A 66 -10.92 -12.22 7.88
CA VAL A 66 -11.22 -12.63 6.51
C VAL A 66 -9.97 -12.51 5.66
N VAL A 67 -9.49 -13.65 5.16
CA VAL A 67 -8.35 -13.67 4.23
C VAL A 67 -8.82 -13.29 2.83
N ASP A 68 -8.39 -12.14 2.33
CA ASP A 68 -8.59 -11.67 0.96
C ASP A 68 -7.27 -11.21 0.34
N ARG A 69 -6.79 -11.97 -0.65
CA ARG A 69 -5.57 -11.63 -1.40
C ARG A 69 -5.61 -10.22 -2.02
N ARG A 70 -6.80 -9.66 -2.28
CA ARG A 70 -6.94 -8.30 -2.83
C ARG A 70 -6.51 -7.23 -1.83
N ASP A 71 -6.52 -7.52 -0.53
CA ASP A 71 -6.04 -6.61 0.51
C ASP A 71 -4.53 -6.40 0.46
N ILE A 72 -3.78 -7.45 0.12
CA ILE A 72 -2.33 -7.33 -0.11
C ILE A 72 -2.05 -6.33 -1.22
N TRP A 73 -2.78 -6.41 -2.32
CA TRP A 73 -2.62 -5.51 -3.45
C TRP A 73 -3.13 -4.10 -3.15
N ALA A 74 -4.24 -3.96 -2.43
CA ALA A 74 -4.74 -2.67 -1.98
C ALA A 74 -3.75 -1.97 -1.04
N THR A 75 -3.17 -2.69 -0.08
CA THR A 75 -2.11 -2.16 0.80
C THR A 75 -0.82 -1.88 0.04
N GLY A 76 -0.41 -2.75 -0.88
CA GLY A 76 0.72 -2.48 -1.77
C GLY A 76 0.52 -1.20 -2.60
N ALA A 77 -0.67 -1.00 -3.16
CA ALA A 77 -1.01 0.18 -3.95
C ALA A 77 -0.94 1.48 -3.15
N GLY A 78 -1.02 1.45 -1.82
CA GLY A 78 -0.80 2.65 -1.01
C GLY A 78 0.58 3.29 -1.22
N CYS A 79 1.59 2.50 -1.65
CA CYS A 79 2.94 3.02 -1.88
C CYS A 79 3.11 3.81 -3.18
N VAL A 80 2.14 3.79 -4.11
CA VAL A 80 2.27 4.54 -5.37
C VAL A 80 2.17 6.05 -5.15
N LEU A 81 1.59 6.47 -4.02
CA LEU A 81 1.58 7.87 -3.59
C LEU A 81 2.94 8.23 -2.98
N THR A 82 3.80 8.88 -3.77
CA THR A 82 5.02 9.52 -3.25
C THR A 82 4.76 11.01 -3.07
N TYR A 83 4.64 11.47 -1.82
CA TYR A 83 4.64 12.90 -1.52
C TYR A 83 6.09 13.40 -1.56
N ARG A 84 6.39 14.32 -2.49
CA ARG A 84 7.65 15.07 -2.53
C ARG A 84 7.33 16.53 -2.24
N PHE A 85 7.90 17.06 -1.15
CA PHE A 85 7.83 18.48 -0.77
C PHE A 85 9.04 19.22 -1.32
#